data_AF-A0A4V6Q041-F1
#
_entry.id   AF-A0A4V6Q041-F1
#
_cell.length_a   1.000
_cell.length_b   1.000
_cell.length_c   1.000
_cell.angle_alpha   90.00
_cell.angle_beta   90.00
_cell.angle_gamma   90.00
#
_symmetry.space_group_name_H-M   'P 1'
#
loop_
_entity.id
_entity.type
_entity.pdbx_description
1 polymer ?
#
loop_
_entity_poly.entity_id
_entity_poly.type
_entity_poly.pdbx_seq_one_letter_code
_entity_poly.pdbx_strand_id
1 'polypeptide(L)'
;MKYIITIIVLISLGLIIYGFSLDAGQEALSHKYIGSGTLGLFLLAMPLFLIKESKGKKFNDYMLTDENVRKMQGKKPRNTDNQDTPKNL
;
A
#
# COMPACT_ATOMS: atom_id res chain seq x y z
N MET A 1 1.25 1.64 19.48
CA MET A 1 1.14 1.22 18.07
C MET A 1 2.45 0.76 17.41
N LYS A 2 3.65 0.92 18.01
CA LYS A 2 4.94 0.68 17.32
C LYS A 2 5.10 -0.76 16.79
N TYR A 3 4.54 -1.76 17.47
CA TYR A 3 4.70 -3.19 17.14
C TYR A 3 3.44 -3.91 16.66
N ILE A 4 2.28 -3.24 16.57
CA ILE A 4 1.01 -3.94 16.25
C ILE A 4 1.08 -4.62 14.88
N ILE A 5 1.59 -3.90 13.89
CA ILE A 5 1.73 -4.43 12.52
C ILE A 5 2.73 -5.60 12.52
N THR A 6 3.83 -5.47 13.25
CA THR A 6 4.83 -6.54 13.39
C THR A 6 4.22 -7.80 14.01
N ILE A 7 3.40 -7.65 15.05
CA ILE A 7 2.70 -8.77 15.69
C ILE A 7 1.74 -9.45 14.71
N ILE A 8 0.94 -8.67 13.97
CA ILE A 8 0.00 -9.22 12.96
C ILE A 8 0.76 -10.01 11.90
N VAL A 9 1.87 -9.47 11.39
CA VAL A 9 2.72 -10.16 10.40
C VAL A 9 3.29 -11.45 10.97
N LEU A 10 3.80 -11.43 12.21
CA LEU A 10 4.35 -12.63 12.86
C LEU A 10 3.28 -13.70 13.09
N ILE A 11 2.07 -13.33 13.51
CA ILE A 11 0.95 -14.26 13.66
C ILE A 11 0.57 -14.86 12.31
N SER A 12 0.44 -14.03 11.27
CA SER A 12 0.10 -14.52 9.93
C SER A 12 1.18 -15.44 9.35
N LEU A 13 2.45 -15.12 9.52
CA LEU A 13 3.56 -16.00 9.14
C LEU A 13 3.53 -17.31 9.94
N GLY A 14 3.26 -17.23 11.25
CA GLY A 14 3.09 -18.40 12.10
C GLY A 14 1.96 -19.33 11.63
N LEU A 15 0.81 -18.77 11.23
CA LEU A 15 -0.30 -19.55 10.67
C LEU A 15 0.07 -20.22 9.35
N ILE A 16 0.79 -19.52 8.47
CA ILE A 16 1.24 -20.09 7.19
C ILE A 16 2.23 -21.24 7.44
N ILE A 17 3.25 -21.02 8.27
CA ILE A 17 4.24 -22.04 8.62
C ILE A 17 3.56 -23.24 9.28
N TYR A 18 2.67 -23.00 10.25
CA TYR A 18 1.89 -24.06 10.89
C TYR A 18 1.04 -24.84 9.89
N GLY A 19 0.42 -24.13 8.95
CA GLY A 19 -0.34 -24.72 7.85
C GLY A 19 0.48 -25.68 7.00
N PHE A 20 1.74 -25.33 6.70
CA PHE A 20 2.66 -26.20 5.96
C PHE A 20 3.22 -27.37 6.78
N SER A 21 3.24 -27.25 8.11
CA SER A 21 3.69 -28.34 8.99
C SER A 21 2.62 -29.42 9.24
N LEU A 22 1.38 -29.22 8.77
CA LEU A 22 0.29 -30.18 8.93
C LEU A 22 0.38 -31.33 7.93
N ASP A 23 0.07 -32.54 8.40
CA ASP A 23 0.14 -33.78 7.62
C ASP A 23 -0.99 -33.89 6.59
N ALA A 24 -0.82 -34.81 5.62
CA ALA A 24 -1.77 -35.05 4.54
C ALA A 24 -3.19 -35.44 5.02
N GLY A 25 -3.32 -36.02 6.22
CA GLY A 25 -4.61 -36.31 6.84
C GLY A 25 -5.40 -35.06 7.29
N GLN A 26 -4.80 -33.87 7.25
CA GLN A 26 -5.38 -32.61 7.71
C GLN A 26 -5.33 -31.51 6.64
N GLU A 27 -5.39 -31.89 5.36
CA GLU A 27 -5.28 -30.97 4.22
C GLU A 27 -6.27 -29.80 4.27
N ALA A 28 -7.53 -30.06 4.64
CA ALA A 28 -8.55 -29.02 4.80
C ALA A 28 -8.17 -27.98 5.88
N LEU A 29 -7.55 -28.41 6.98
CA LEU A 29 -7.06 -27.51 8.02
C LEU A 29 -5.82 -26.77 7.55
N SER A 30 -4.89 -27.45 6.88
CA SER A 30 -3.69 -26.85 6.29
C SER A 30 -4.04 -25.66 5.40
N HIS A 31 -4.92 -25.85 4.42
CA HIS A 31 -5.35 -24.79 3.52
C HIS A 31 -6.08 -23.66 4.25
N LYS A 32 -6.86 -23.97 5.30
CA LYS A 32 -7.53 -22.95 6.11
C LYS A 32 -6.52 -22.07 6.87
N TYR A 33 -5.46 -22.65 7.42
CA TYR A 33 -4.40 -21.91 8.11
C TYR A 33 -3.55 -21.07 7.14
N ILE A 34 -3.15 -21.64 6.00
CA ILE A 34 -2.40 -20.92 4.97
C ILE A 34 -3.24 -19.77 4.39
N GLY A 35 -4.49 -20.05 4.04
CA GLY A 35 -5.42 -19.06 3.51
C GLY A 35 -5.72 -17.93 4.50
N SER A 36 -5.99 -18.25 5.76
CA SER A 36 -6.23 -17.23 6.79
C SER A 36 -4.99 -16.40 7.10
N GLY A 37 -3.81 -17.00 7.16
CA GLY A 37 -2.55 -16.27 7.31
C GLY A 37 -2.28 -15.33 6.13
N THR A 38 -2.49 -15.82 4.90
CA THR A 38 -2.34 -15.02 3.68
C THR A 38 -3.33 -13.85 3.64
N LEU A 39 -4.60 -14.10 3.93
CA LEU A 39 -5.62 -13.04 4.03
C LEU A 39 -5.27 -12.03 5.12
N GLY A 40 -4.76 -12.47 6.26
CA GLY A 40 -4.29 -11.59 7.33
C GLY A 40 -3.15 -10.67 6.88
N LEU A 41 -2.18 -11.18 6.10
CA LEU A 41 -1.10 -10.34 5.55
C LEU A 41 -1.64 -9.28 4.59
N PHE A 42 -2.45 -9.69 3.62
CA PHE A 42 -2.87 -8.79 2.53
C PHE A 42 -4.01 -7.85 2.92
N LEU A 43 -4.96 -8.29 3.74
CA LEU A 43 -6.13 -7.50 4.09
C LEU A 43 -5.98 -6.74 5.42
N LEU A 44 -5.09 -7.18 6.32
CA LEU A 44 -4.87 -6.48 7.60
C LEU A 44 -3.49 -5.83 7.65
N ALA A 45 -2.41 -6.60 7.48
CA ALA A 45 -1.06 -6.06 7.66
C ALA A 45 -0.73 -4.99 6.62
N MET A 46 -1.05 -5.22 5.34
CA MET A 46 -0.80 -4.29 4.24
C MET A 46 -1.56 -2.95 4.42
N PRO A 47 -2.89 -2.90 4.61
CA PRO A 47 -3.60 -1.64 4.80
C PRO A 47 -3.13 -0.87 6.03
N LEU A 48 -2.89 -1.57 7.15
CA LEU A 48 -2.37 -0.94 8.36
C LEU A 48 -0.97 -0.36 8.17
N PHE A 49 -0.11 -1.07 7.42
CA PHE A 49 1.22 -0.59 7.06
C PHE A 49 1.15 0.68 6.21
N LEU A 50 0.32 0.68 5.17
CA LEU A 50 0.13 1.85 4.30
C LEU A 50 -0.37 3.05 5.10
N ILE A 51 -1.37 2.89 5.99
CA ILE A 51 -1.88 3.99 6.80
C ILE A 51 -0.80 4.54 7.75
N LYS A 52 -0.02 3.67 8.38
CA LYS A 52 1.07 4.08 9.28
C LYS A 52 2.15 4.88 8.54
N GLU A 53 2.57 4.41 7.38
CA GLU A 53 3.69 5.00 6.62
C GLU A 53 3.26 6.22 5.78
N SER A 54 2.00 6.25 5.32
CA SER A 54 1.45 7.37 4.55
C SER A 54 1.02 8.56 5.43
N LYS A 55 0.97 8.41 6.76
CA LYS A 55 0.42 9.41 7.69
C LYS A 55 1.07 10.80 7.63
N GLY A 56 2.29 10.90 7.10
CA GLY A 56 3.01 12.17 6.92
C GLY A 56 3.17 12.63 5.46
N LYS A 57 2.69 11.85 4.48
CA LYS A 57 2.94 12.08 3.06
C LYS A 57 1.67 12.57 2.37
N LYS A 58 1.66 13.83 1.93
CA LYS A 58 0.55 14.35 1.11
C LYS A 58 0.61 13.68 -0.26
N PHE A 59 -0.42 12.90 -0.59
CA PHE A 59 -0.53 12.23 -1.90
C PHE A 59 -0.31 13.21 -3.07
N ASN A 60 -0.86 14.43 -2.95
CA ASN A 60 -0.75 15.49 -3.94
C ASN A 60 0.69 15.93 -4.23
N ASP A 61 1.62 15.85 -3.27
CA ASP A 61 3.02 16.26 -3.48
C ASP A 61 3.81 15.23 -4.32
N TYR A 62 3.28 14.01 -4.48
CA TYR A 62 3.89 12.93 -5.26
C TYR A 62 3.23 12.71 -6.62
N MET A 63 2.08 13.34 -6.86
CA MET A 63 1.40 13.23 -8.15
C MET A 63 2.21 13.98 -9.21
N LEU A 64 2.44 13.33 -10.36
CA LEU A 64 3.14 13.89 -11.52
C LEU A 64 2.25 14.92 -12.24
N THR A 65 1.85 15.96 -11.52
CA THR A 65 1.23 17.14 -12.11
C THR A 65 2.30 17.99 -12.78
N ASP A 66 1.94 18.72 -13.83
CA ASP A 66 2.89 19.59 -14.56
C ASP A 66 3.65 20.55 -13.63
N GLU A 67 2.97 21.04 -12.60
CA GLU A 67 3.51 21.90 -11.56
C GLU A 67 4.52 21.19 -10.64
N ASN A 68 4.24 19.96 -10.19
CA ASN A 68 5.17 19.17 -9.39
C ASN A 68 6.38 18.70 -10.22
N VAL A 69 6.16 18.23 -11.45
CA VAL A 69 7.23 17.81 -12.37
C VAL A 69 8.20 18.97 -12.63
N ARG A 70 7.67 20.18 -12.84
CA ARG A 70 8.51 21.36 -13.07
C ARG A 70 9.23 21.82 -11.81
N LYS A 71 8.59 21.72 -10.65
CA LYS A 71 9.25 21.93 -9.35
C LYS A 71 10.42 20.95 -9.16
N MET A 72 10.26 19.67 -9.53
CA MET A 72 11.34 18.67 -9.50
C MET A 72 12.45 18.96 -10.51
N GLN A 73 12.12 19.53 -11.68
CA GLN A 73 13.08 19.95 -12.71
C GLN A 73 13.75 21.31 -12.41
N GLY A 74 13.46 21.94 -11.26
CA GLY A 74 13.97 23.28 -10.93
C GLY A 74 13.44 24.40 -11.82
N LYS A 75 12.37 24.14 -12.58
CA LYS A 75 11.72 25.11 -13.48
C LYS A 75 10.65 25.88 -12.72
N LYS A 76 10.51 27.18 -13.01
CA LYS A 76 9.42 28.02 -12.48
C LYS A 76 8.06 27.41 -12.89
N PRO A 77 6.96 27.61 -12.11
CA PRO A 77 5.60 27.20 -12.50
C PRO A 77 5.14 27.87 -13.80
N ARG A 78 4.09 27.35 -14.47
CA ARG A 78 3.66 27.89 -15.78
C ARG A 78 2.87 29.13 -15.45
N ASN A 79 3.22 30.25 -16.07
CA ASN A 79 2.28 31.34 -16.11
C ASN A 79 1.19 30.93 -17.11
N THR A 80 -0.04 30.75 -16.60
CA THR A 80 -1.21 30.32 -17.40
C THR A 80 -2.02 31.52 -17.88
N ASP A 81 -1.62 32.76 -17.52
CA ASP A 81 -2.36 34.00 -17.82
C ASP A 81 -2.37 34.32 -19.33
N ASN A 82 -1.48 33.69 -20.11
CA ASN A 82 -1.36 33.89 -21.56
C ASN A 82 -1.78 32.67 -22.39
N GLN A 83 -2.51 31.71 -21.81
CA GLN A 83 -3.09 30.62 -22.58
C GLN A 83 -4.41 31.09 -23.18
N ASP A 84 -4.35 31.60 -24.42
CA ASP A 84 -5.50 31.72 -25.29
C ASP A 84 -6.15 30.34 -25.43
N THR A 85 -7.21 30.09 -24.66
CA THR A 85 -8.15 29.01 -24.96
C THR A 85 -8.73 29.36 -26.33
N PRO A 86 -8.56 28.54 -27.39
CA PRO A 86 -9.39 28.73 -28.57
C PRO A 86 -10.83 28.55 -28.08
N LYS A 87 -11.61 29.63 -28.11
CA LYS A 87 -13.06 29.57 -28.04
C LYS A 87 -13.49 28.76 -29.25
N ASN A 88 -13.60 27.45 -29.07
CA ASN A 88 -14.17 26.60 -30.10
C ASN A 88 -15.69 26.77 -30.02
N LEU A 89 -16.14 27.59 -30.98
CA LEU A 89 -17.42 27.69 -31.70
C LEU A 89 -18.55 26.76 -31.26
#